data_AF-A0A3M1ED71-F1
#
_entry.id   AF-A0A3M1ED71-F1
#
_cell.length_a   1.000
_cell.length_b   1.000
_cell.length_c   1.000
_cell.angle_alpha   90.00
_cell.angle_beta   90.00
_cell.angle_gamma   90.00
#
_symmetry.space_group_name_H-M   'P 1'
#
loop_
_entity.id
_entity.type
_entity.pdbx_description
1 polymer ?
#
loop_
_entity_poly.entity_id
_entity_poly.type
_entity_poly.pdbx_seq_one_letter_code
_entity_poly.pdbx_strand_id
1 'polypeptide(L)'
;MILALMAGHSLLAQTPPFDLQAAIDAAAPGAIIRVPPGIYRGNFVIEKSITLEGVGWPVLDGGAQGNVITINEAPDVTIRGFVIRNSGARLDKENAGVAV
;
A
#
# COMPACT_ATOMS: atom_id res chain seq x y z
N MET A 1 35.52 39.88 7.13
CA MET A 1 35.64 38.41 7.16
C MET A 1 35.09 37.89 8.49
N ILE A 2 33.87 37.35 8.47
CA ILE A 2 33.50 36.02 9.01
C ILE A 2 32.30 35.63 8.16
N LEU A 3 32.40 34.45 7.55
CA LEU A 3 31.47 33.85 6.61
C LEU A 3 30.61 32.82 7.37
N ALA A 4 29.31 32.80 7.15
CA ALA A 4 28.41 31.65 7.32
C ALA A 4 27.16 31.94 6.47
N LEU A 5 27.08 31.54 5.20
CA LEU A 5 26.85 30.20 4.62
C LEU A 5 25.47 29.58 4.96
N MET A 6 24.51 29.79 4.04
CA MET A 6 23.47 28.88 3.52
C MET A 6 22.46 28.27 4.52
N ALA A 7 21.19 27.99 4.20
CA ALA A 7 20.53 27.77 2.92
C ALA A 7 19.03 28.09 3.08
N GLY A 8 18.38 28.42 1.96
CA GLY A 8 16.94 28.63 1.90
C GLY A 8 16.17 27.40 2.39
N HIS A 9 15.16 27.63 3.23
CA HIS A 9 14.13 26.64 3.51
C HIS A 9 13.35 26.40 2.22
N SER A 10 13.82 25.48 1.39
CA SER A 10 12.97 24.88 0.38
C SER A 10 11.88 24.15 1.15
N LEU A 11 10.69 24.75 1.20
CA LEU A 11 9.43 24.04 1.42
C LEU A 11 9.31 23.05 0.25
N LEU A 12 10.04 21.94 0.32
CA LEU A 12 9.70 20.77 -0.44
C LEU A 12 8.32 20.39 0.09
N ALA A 13 7.29 20.80 -0.64
CA ALA A 13 5.99 20.16 -0.56
C ALA A 13 6.28 18.68 -0.81
N GLN A 14 6.46 17.93 0.27
CA GLN A 14 6.48 16.49 0.22
C GLN A 14 5.10 16.16 -0.29
N THR A 15 4.96 15.87 -1.59
CA THR A 15 3.79 15.19 -2.09
C THR A 15 3.51 14.08 -1.10
N PRO A 16 2.35 14.06 -0.44
CA PRO A 16 2.09 13.04 0.56
C PRO A 16 2.37 11.69 -0.10
N PRO A 17 3.09 10.79 0.58
CA PRO A 17 3.33 9.46 0.05
C PRO A 17 1.98 8.89 -0.39
N PHE A 18 1.96 8.22 -1.55
CA PHE A 18 0.73 7.63 -2.09
C PHE A 18 0.01 6.86 -0.98
N ASP A 19 -1.21 7.25 -0.64
CA ASP A 19 -1.99 6.56 0.37
C ASP A 19 -2.74 5.42 -0.31
N LEU A 20 -2.28 4.20 -0.07
CA LEU A 20 -2.81 3.01 -0.71
C LEU A 20 -4.26 2.73 -0.28
N GLN A 21 -4.59 2.85 1.00
CA GLN A 21 -5.95 2.56 1.45
C GLN A 21 -6.90 3.64 0.95
N ALA A 22 -6.53 4.92 1.04
CA ALA A 22 -7.37 6.00 0.53
C ALA A 22 -7.63 5.86 -0.99
N ALA A 23 -6.63 5.39 -1.76
CA ALA A 23 -6.80 5.13 -3.19
C ALA A 23 -7.77 3.95 -3.46
N ILE A 24 -7.70 2.88 -2.65
CA ILE A 24 -8.65 1.75 -2.72
C ILE A 24 -10.07 2.21 -2.39
N ASP A 25 -10.21 2.98 -1.32
CA ASP A 25 -11.52 3.46 -0.85
C ASP A 25 -12.17 4.40 -1.88
N ALA A 26 -11.40 5.30 -2.48
CA ALA A 26 -11.88 6.25 -3.48
C ALA A 26 -12.15 5.64 -4.87
N ALA A 27 -11.64 4.43 -5.15
CA ALA A 27 -11.79 3.80 -6.45
C ALA A 27 -13.25 3.40 -6.74
N ALA A 28 -13.67 3.60 -7.99
CA ALA A 28 -14.91 3.04 -8.51
C ALA A 28 -14.75 1.52 -8.75
N PRO A 29 -15.84 0.73 -8.67
CA PRO A 29 -15.82 -0.67 -9.12
C PRO A 29 -15.32 -0.78 -10.57
N GLY A 30 -14.46 -1.76 -10.83
CA GLY A 30 -13.76 -2.00 -12.09
C GLY A 30 -12.50 -1.14 -12.31
N ALA A 31 -12.16 -0.23 -11.40
CA ALA A 31 -11.02 0.66 -11.58
C ALA A 31 -9.66 -0.06 -11.51
N ILE A 32 -8.67 0.53 -12.18
CA ILE A 32 -7.26 0.14 -12.08
C ILE A 32 -6.52 1.20 -11.26
N ILE A 33 -5.95 0.77 -10.13
CA ILE A 33 -5.13 1.61 -9.25
C ILE A 33 -3.66 1.27 -9.50
N ARG A 34 -2.91 2.24 -10.04
CA ARG A 34 -1.46 2.09 -10.26
C ARG A 34 -0.72 2.61 -9.03
N VAL A 35 -0.08 1.69 -8.31
CA VAL A 35 0.65 1.99 -7.07
C VAL A 35 2.12 2.25 -7.42
N PRO A 36 2.67 3.45 -7.15
CA PRO A 36 4.06 3.76 -7.46
C PRO A 36 5.04 2.93 -6.60
N PRO A 37 6.35 2.91 -6.93
CA PRO A 37 7.35 2.25 -6.11
C PRO A 37 7.36 2.82 -4.68
N GLY A 38 7.43 1.94 -3.69
CA GLY A 38 7.42 2.34 -2.28
C GLY A 38 7.27 1.18 -1.31
N ILE A 39 7.33 1.48 -0.01
CA ILE A 39 7.00 0.54 1.08
C ILE A 39 5.73 1.04 1.76
N TYR A 40 4.67 0.26 1.67
CA TYR A 40 3.37 0.53 2.23
C TYR A 40 3.19 -0.36 3.46
N ARG A 41 3.26 0.24 4.65
CA ARG A 41 3.10 -0.48 5.92
C ARG A 41 1.65 -0.46 6.36
N GLY A 42 1.10 -1.62 6.68
CA GLY A 42 -0.25 -1.75 7.19
C GLY A 42 -0.96 -2.98 6.66
N ASN A 43 -2.25 -3.05 7.00
CA ASN A 43 -3.17 -4.07 6.56
C ASN A 43 -4.20 -3.40 5.66
N PHE A 44 -4.36 -3.88 4.43
CA PHE A 44 -5.18 -3.25 3.40
C PHE A 44 -6.46 -4.05 3.17
N VAL A 45 -7.59 -3.36 3.02
CA VAL A 45 -8.89 -3.99 2.81
C VAL A 45 -9.44 -3.60 1.44
N ILE A 46 -9.90 -4.59 0.68
CA ILE A 46 -10.52 -4.42 -0.63
C ILE A 46 -11.95 -4.94 -0.56
N GLU A 47 -12.93 -4.04 -0.71
CA GLU A 47 -14.37 -4.34 -0.58
C GLU A 47 -15.12 -4.18 -1.91
N LYS A 48 -14.40 -4.01 -3.02
CA LYS A 48 -14.95 -3.78 -4.35
C LYS A 48 -14.07 -4.37 -5.43
N SER A 49 -14.66 -4.73 -6.57
CA SER A 49 -13.94 -5.24 -7.73
C SER A 49 -12.97 -4.20 -8.27
N ILE A 50 -11.66 -4.42 -8.12
CA ILE A 50 -10.62 -3.50 -8.62
C ILE A 50 -9.39 -4.28 -9.09
N THR A 51 -8.57 -3.63 -9.91
CA THR A 51 -7.21 -4.07 -10.19
C THR A 51 -6.23 -3.19 -9.42
N LEU A 52 -5.45 -3.80 -8.54
CA LEU A 52 -4.30 -3.18 -7.90
C LEU A 52 -3.03 -3.56 -8.69
N GLU A 53 -2.38 -2.57 -9.30
CA GLU A 53 -1.19 -2.77 -10.15
C GLU A 53 0.02 -2.05 -9.57
N GLY A 54 1.01 -2.81 -9.11
CA GLY A 54 2.26 -2.28 -8.62
C GLY A 54 3.20 -1.90 -9.75
N VAL A 55 3.64 -0.64 -9.76
CA VAL A 55 4.62 -0.10 -10.70
C VAL A 55 5.99 -0.11 -10.04
N GLY A 56 6.93 -0.89 -10.58
CA GLY A 56 8.29 -0.99 -10.04
C GLY A 56 8.41 -1.79 -8.74
N TRP A 57 7.56 -2.82 -8.57
CA TRP A 57 7.57 -3.75 -7.44
C TRP A 57 7.45 -3.10 -6.04
N PRO A 58 6.42 -2.28 -5.79
CA PRO A 58 6.13 -1.80 -4.44
C PRO A 58 5.94 -2.95 -3.43
N VAL A 59 6.32 -2.67 -2.19
CA VAL A 59 6.27 -3.61 -1.07
C VAL A 59 5.07 -3.30 -0.20
N LEU A 60 4.20 -4.29 0.00
CA LEU A 60 3.17 -4.28 1.03
C LEU A 60 3.70 -5.04 2.24
N ASP A 61 3.82 -4.34 3.37
CA ASP A 61 4.47 -4.84 4.58
C ASP A 61 3.46 -4.85 5.74
N GLY A 62 3.00 -6.05 6.12
CA GLY A 62 2.00 -6.23 7.18
C GLY A 62 2.50 -5.97 8.59
N GLY A 63 3.80 -5.66 8.79
CA GLY A 63 4.35 -5.34 10.10
C GLY A 63 4.21 -6.48 11.12
N ALA A 64 4.22 -7.73 10.67
CA ALA A 64 4.02 -8.94 11.46
C ALA A 64 2.66 -9.03 12.18
N GLN A 65 1.65 -8.33 11.66
CA GLN A 65 0.31 -8.27 12.23
C GLN A 65 -0.74 -8.51 11.15
N GLY A 66 -1.83 -9.20 11.50
CA GLY A 66 -2.97 -9.42 10.61
C GLY A 66 -2.64 -10.08 9.26
N ASN A 67 -3.60 -9.99 8.33
CA ASN A 67 -3.38 -10.25 6.92
C ASN A 67 -2.79 -9.01 6.26
N VAL A 68 -1.87 -9.14 5.31
CA VAL A 68 -1.36 -7.94 4.60
C VAL A 68 -2.48 -7.35 3.74
N ILE A 69 -3.21 -8.20 3.03
CA ILE A 69 -4.39 -7.82 2.25
C ILE A 69 -5.56 -8.72 2.65
N THR A 70 -6.73 -8.11 2.87
CA THR A 70 -8.01 -8.80 3.05
C THR A 70 -8.96 -8.37 1.94
N ILE A 71 -9.50 -9.34 1.21
CA ILE A 71 -10.55 -9.13 0.21
C ILE A 71 -11.88 -9.52 0.87
N ASN A 72 -12.75 -8.54 1.12
CA ASN A 72 -14.04 -8.76 1.77
C ASN A 72 -15.17 -8.66 0.74
N GLU A 73 -15.83 -9.78 0.46
CA GLU A 73 -17.06 -9.84 -0.36
C GLU A 73 -16.94 -9.14 -1.73
N ALA A 74 -15.72 -9.03 -2.27
CA ALA A 74 -15.42 -8.32 -3.51
C ALA A 74 -15.10 -9.32 -4.63
N PRO A 75 -15.96 -9.45 -5.66
CA PRO A 75 -15.65 -10.30 -6.81
C PRO A 75 -14.57 -9.65 -7.68
N ASP A 76 -13.89 -10.45 -8.51
CA ASP A 76 -13.02 -9.98 -9.60
C ASP A 76 -11.89 -9.03 -9.18
N VAL A 77 -11.28 -9.25 -8.01
CA VAL A 77 -10.10 -8.50 -7.56
C VAL A 77 -8.83 -9.05 -8.23
N THR A 78 -8.06 -8.18 -8.86
CA THR A 78 -6.74 -8.52 -9.41
C THR A 78 -5.65 -7.78 -8.65
N ILE A 79 -4.64 -8.51 -8.16
CA ILE A 79 -3.47 -7.93 -7.48
C ILE A 79 -2.22 -8.41 -8.22
N ARG A 80 -1.43 -7.50 -8.78
CA ARG A 80 -0.22 -7.84 -9.55
C ARG A 80 0.91 -6.83 -9.37
N GLY A 81 2.15 -7.31 -9.48
CA GLY A 81 3.34 -6.45 -9.45
C GLY A 81 3.76 -5.98 -8.05
N PHE A 82 3.48 -6.77 -7.01
CA PHE A 82 3.82 -6.45 -5.62
C PHE A 82 4.77 -7.48 -5.01
N VAL A 83 5.59 -7.01 -4.06
CA VAL A 83 6.15 -7.87 -3.02
C VAL A 83 5.20 -7.77 -1.81
N ILE A 84 4.68 -8.90 -1.35
CA ILE A 84 3.81 -8.97 -0.17
C ILE A 84 4.58 -9.71 0.92
N ARG A 85 4.77 -9.09 2.09
CA ARG A 85 5.59 -9.68 3.17
C ARG A 85 5.10 -9.34 4.57
N ASN A 86 5.68 -10.03 5.54
CA ASN A 86 5.49 -9.78 6.96
C ASN A 86 4.02 -9.76 7.39
N SER A 87 3.23 -10.73 6.94
CA SER A 87 1.94 -11.02 7.58
C SER A 87 2.18 -11.41 9.04
N GLY A 88 1.13 -11.38 9.86
CA GLY A 88 1.21 -12.00 11.18
C GLY A 88 1.41 -13.52 11.09
N ALA A 89 1.79 -14.12 12.21
CA ALA A 89 2.13 -15.55 12.31
C ALA A 89 1.11 -16.35 13.16
N ARG A 90 -0.07 -15.78 13.42
CA ARG A 90 -1.11 -16.42 14.23
C ARG A 90 -1.86 -17.48 13.41
N LEU A 91 -1.69 -18.74 13.79
CA LEU A 91 -2.35 -19.89 13.14
C LEU A 91 -3.84 -19.95 13.45
N ASP A 92 -4.28 -19.53 14.64
CA ASP A 92 -5.69 -19.48 15.04
C ASP A 92 -6.51 -18.45 14.27
N LYS A 93 -5.83 -17.56 13.55
CA LYS A 93 -6.41 -16.52 12.69
C LYS A 93 -6.05 -16.68 11.23
N GLU A 94 -5.30 -17.73 10.90
CA GLU A 94 -4.88 -18.07 9.54
C GLU A 94 -4.25 -16.88 8.81
N ASN A 95 -3.41 -16.12 9.52
CA ASN A 95 -2.82 -14.91 8.97
C ASN A 95 -2.06 -15.19 7.66
N ALA A 96 -2.36 -14.40 6.63
CA ALA A 96 -1.87 -14.60 5.28
C ALA A 96 -1.34 -13.32 4.62
N GLY A 97 -0.58 -13.47 3.53
CA GLY A 97 -0.26 -12.35 2.64
C GLY A 97 -1.52 -11.79 1.98
N VAL A 98 -2.39 -12.67 1.49
CA VAL A 98 -3.69 -12.32 0.92
C VAL A 98 -4.74 -13.29 1.47
N ALA A 99 -5.80 -12.76 2.06
CA ALA A 99 -6.97 -13.51 2.52
C ALA A 99 -8.20 -13.13 1.67
N VAL A 100 -9.03 -14.13 1.35
CA VAL A 100 -10.21 -14.04 0.48
C VAL A 100 -11.43 -14.66 1.14
#